data_AF-A0AAW8SLD7-F1
#
_entry.id   AF-A0AAW8SLD7-F1
#
_cell.length_a   1.000
_cell.length_b   1.000
_cell.length_c   1.000
_cell.angle_alpha   90.00
_cell.angle_beta   90.00
_cell.angle_gamma   90.00
#
_symmetry.space_group_name_H-M   'P 1'
#
loop_
_entity.id
_entity.type
_entity.pdbx_description
1 polymer ?
#
loop_
_entity_poly.entity_id
_entity_poly.type
_entity_poly.pdbx_seq_one_letter_code
_entity_poly.pdbx_strand_id
1 'polypeptide(L)'
;MKDNKNRSNGKKIESIKIVRGTYLTGVGQENTTFYFKISTDHSDFEQVREGKVCITFYQQDHLVTSIPALIRVGRVLTNESPIQEALKLEKRKGYPMLPIVKVVENFDVLGFMNVVEVFSKYQNELLELQKSVVKNKRGKKPNEEEKFEQVNLF
;
A
#
# COMPACT_ATOMS: atom_id res chain seq x y z
N MET A 1 32.41 22.01 -45.62
CA MET A 1 32.68 20.97 -44.60
C MET A 1 31.39 20.72 -43.84
N LYS A 2 31.01 19.44 -43.70
CA LYS A 2 29.79 19.02 -42.98
C LYS A 2 30.13 18.93 -41.50
N ASP A 3 29.58 19.82 -40.69
CA ASP A 3 29.66 19.65 -39.24
C ASP A 3 28.45 18.88 -38.71
N ASN A 4 28.82 17.91 -37.90
CA ASN A 4 28.12 16.67 -37.65
C ASN A 4 27.16 16.85 -36.47
N LYS A 5 26.02 16.18 -36.56
CA LYS A 5 25.02 16.06 -35.49
C LYS A 5 25.70 15.61 -34.20
N ASN A 6 25.40 16.28 -33.09
CA ASN A 6 25.29 15.59 -31.81
C ASN A 6 23.94 15.93 -31.17
N ARG A 7 22.94 15.12 -31.54
CA ARG A 7 21.67 15.00 -30.82
C ARG A 7 21.96 14.33 -29.49
N SER A 8 22.22 15.10 -28.44
CA SER A 8 21.98 14.61 -27.09
C SER A 8 20.46 14.63 -26.85
N ASN A 9 19.77 13.61 -27.35
CA ASN A 9 18.51 13.18 -26.74
C ASN A 9 18.87 12.53 -25.39
N GLY A 10 19.41 13.34 -24.47
CA GLY A 10 19.53 13.01 -23.06
C GLY A 10 18.12 13.02 -22.51
N LYS A 11 17.46 11.87 -22.57
CA LYS A 11 16.22 11.64 -21.82
C LYS A 11 16.58 11.95 -20.37
N LYS A 12 16.13 13.11 -19.87
CA LYS A 12 16.30 13.53 -18.48
C LYS A 12 15.87 12.33 -17.65
N ILE A 13 16.82 11.68 -16.98
CA ILE A 13 16.48 10.63 -16.04
C ILE A 13 15.74 11.40 -14.95
N GLU A 14 14.41 11.27 -14.93
CA GLU A 14 13.64 11.69 -13.77
C GLU A 14 14.27 11.01 -12.57
N SER A 15 14.85 11.81 -11.68
CA SER A 15 15.45 11.34 -10.45
C SER A 15 14.32 10.83 -9.57
N ILE A 16 14.13 9.51 -9.58
CA ILE A 16 13.09 8.81 -8.82
C ILE A 16 13.76 8.19 -7.59
N LYS A 17 13.09 8.27 -6.44
CA LYS A 17 13.39 7.43 -5.27
C LYS A 17 12.46 6.23 -5.32
N ILE A 18 13.02 5.03 -5.11
CA ILE A 18 12.22 3.83 -4.89
C ILE A 18 12.10 3.60 -3.38
N VAL A 19 10.87 3.51 -2.90
CA VAL A 19 10.54 3.38 -1.48
C VAL A 19 10.12 1.95 -1.23
N ARG A 20 10.82 1.27 -0.31
CA ARG A 20 10.47 -0.05 0.19
C ARG A 20 9.71 0.13 1.51
N GLY A 21 8.47 -0.32 1.58
CA GLY A 21 7.60 -0.09 2.75
C GLY A 21 6.57 -1.18 2.98
N THR A 22 5.97 -1.16 4.16
CA THR A 22 4.94 -2.10 4.62
C THR A 22 3.67 -1.33 4.95
N TYR A 23 2.49 -1.89 4.65
CA TYR A 23 1.23 -1.23 4.96
C TYR A 23 0.97 -1.16 6.46
N LEU A 24 0.32 -0.07 6.89
CA LEU A 24 -0.24 0.12 8.21
C LEU A 24 -1.77 -0.01 8.10
N THR A 25 -2.34 -1.00 8.78
CA THR A 25 -3.74 -1.39 8.67
C THR A 25 -4.38 -1.53 10.06
N GLY A 26 -5.69 -1.82 10.09
CA GLY A 26 -6.40 -2.15 11.34
C GLY A 26 -5.87 -3.42 12.04
N VAL A 27 -5.13 -4.29 11.35
CA VAL A 27 -4.47 -5.46 11.98
C VAL A 27 -3.02 -5.17 12.39
N GLY A 28 -2.57 -3.93 12.23
CA GLY A 28 -1.21 -3.49 12.51
C GLY A 28 -0.37 -3.33 11.25
N GLN A 29 0.95 -3.43 11.41
CA GLN A 29 1.89 -3.37 10.29
C GLN A 29 1.96 -4.72 9.58
N GLU A 30 1.78 -4.72 8.26
CA GLU A 30 1.91 -5.93 7.47
C GLU A 30 3.36 -6.44 7.42
N ASN A 31 3.50 -7.77 7.28
CA ASN A 31 4.80 -8.42 7.09
C ASN A 31 5.29 -8.34 5.64
N THR A 32 4.36 -8.18 4.69
CA THR A 32 4.68 -8.11 3.25
C THR A 32 5.25 -6.74 2.92
N THR A 33 6.38 -6.75 2.21
CA THR A 33 7.01 -5.52 1.77
C THR A 33 6.72 -5.23 0.29
N PHE A 34 6.42 -3.97 0.02
CA PHE A 34 6.09 -3.47 -1.30
C PHE A 34 7.06 -2.37 -1.74
N TYR A 35 7.05 -2.09 -3.04
CA TYR A 35 7.83 -1.03 -3.67
C TYR A 35 6.89 0.07 -4.18
N PHE A 36 7.27 1.31 -3.88
CA PHE A 36 6.60 2.55 -4.26
C PHE A 36 7.60 3.48 -4.92
N LYS A 37 7.11 4.52 -5.60
CA LYS A 37 7.97 5.50 -6.26
C LYS A 37 7.57 6.93 -5.93
N ILE A 38 8.57 7.81 -5.86
CA ILE A 38 8.38 9.26 -5.76
C ILE A 38 9.38 9.95 -6.68
N SER A 39 8.91 10.95 -7.42
CA SER A 39 9.72 11.71 -8.37
C SER A 39 10.22 13.02 -7.73
N THR A 40 11.36 13.53 -8.20
CA THR A 40 11.99 14.78 -7.70
C THR A 40 11.14 16.04 -7.81
N ASP A 41 10.11 16.04 -8.64
CA ASP A 41 9.16 17.16 -8.75
C ASP A 41 8.14 17.19 -7.62
N HIS A 42 8.03 16.10 -6.84
CA HIS A 42 7.13 16.03 -5.70
C HIS A 42 7.65 16.86 -4.52
N SER A 43 6.79 17.69 -3.90
CA SER A 43 7.17 18.57 -2.78
C SER A 43 7.81 17.83 -1.60
N ASP A 44 7.35 16.61 -1.35
CA ASP A 44 7.80 15.79 -0.23
C ASP A 44 9.00 14.90 -0.57
N PHE A 45 9.60 15.04 -1.76
CA PHE A 45 10.67 14.15 -2.23
C PHE A 45 11.82 14.01 -1.24
N GLU A 46 12.27 15.12 -0.62
CA GLU A 46 13.34 15.09 0.38
C GLU A 46 12.89 14.65 1.78
N GLN A 47 11.59 14.67 2.04
CA GLN A 47 11.03 14.25 3.33
C GLN A 47 10.89 12.73 3.43
N VAL A 48 10.80 12.02 2.30
CA VAL A 48 10.71 10.56 2.26
C VAL A 48 12.03 9.94 2.70
N ARG A 49 12.02 9.32 3.88
CA ARG A 49 13.15 8.62 4.50
C ARG A 49 12.66 7.49 5.40
N GLU A 50 13.58 6.61 5.80
CA GLU A 50 13.30 5.49 6.71
C GLU A 50 12.59 5.95 7.98
N GLY A 51 11.61 5.15 8.42
CA GLY A 51 10.79 5.44 9.59
C GLY A 51 9.70 6.50 9.37
N LYS A 52 9.60 7.15 8.20
CA LYS A 52 8.45 8.01 7.89
C LYS A 52 7.22 7.18 7.55
N VAL A 53 6.05 7.79 7.70
CA VAL A 53 4.78 7.25 7.22
C VAL A 53 4.36 8.04 5.99
N CYS A 54 3.95 7.34 4.95
CA CYS A 54 3.52 7.96 3.69
C CYS A 54 2.13 7.49 3.31
N ILE A 55 1.41 8.33 2.57
CA ILE A 55 0.15 8.02 1.90
C ILE A 55 0.46 7.51 0.50
N THR A 56 -0.22 6.45 0.11
CA THR A 56 -0.24 5.82 -1.21
C THR A 56 -1.63 5.22 -1.44
N PHE A 57 -1.77 4.27 -2.35
CA PHE A 57 -2.97 3.46 -2.53
C PHE A 57 -2.76 2.03 -2.02
N TYR A 58 -3.82 1.31 -1.70
CA TYR A 58 -3.72 -0.09 -1.30
C TYR A 58 -3.55 -0.99 -2.53
N GLN A 59 -2.61 -1.93 -2.44
CA GLN A 59 -2.39 -2.96 -3.45
C GLN A 59 -2.25 -4.33 -2.79
N GLN A 60 -2.72 -5.35 -3.49
CA GLN A 60 -2.53 -6.75 -3.12
C GLN A 60 -2.29 -7.55 -4.40
N ASP A 61 -1.17 -8.26 -4.48
CA ASP A 61 -0.73 -9.13 -5.58
C ASP A 61 -0.92 -8.58 -7.02
N HIS A 62 -2.15 -8.63 -7.53
CA HIS A 62 -2.55 -8.25 -8.88
C HIS A 62 -3.62 -7.14 -8.93
N LEU A 63 -4.04 -6.63 -7.77
CA LEU A 63 -5.07 -5.59 -7.64
C LEU A 63 -4.45 -4.33 -7.06
N VAL A 64 -4.61 -3.23 -7.80
CA VAL A 64 -4.45 -1.87 -7.29
C VAL A 64 -5.84 -1.31 -7.06
N THR A 65 -6.07 -0.74 -5.89
CA THR A 65 -7.36 -0.12 -5.54
C THR A 65 -7.23 1.40 -5.53
N SER A 66 -8.35 2.11 -5.60
CA SER A 66 -8.40 3.55 -5.35
C SER A 66 -8.42 3.92 -3.87
N ILE A 67 -8.30 2.93 -2.97
CA ILE A 67 -8.37 3.13 -1.52
C ILE A 67 -7.04 3.74 -1.05
N PRO A 68 -7.06 4.91 -0.39
CA PRO A 68 -5.86 5.46 0.22
C PRO A 68 -5.31 4.53 1.29
N ALA A 69 -3.99 4.41 1.35
CA ALA A 69 -3.31 3.54 2.31
C ALA A 69 -2.12 4.25 2.94
N LEU A 70 -1.83 3.85 4.17
CA LEU A 70 -0.64 4.27 4.90
C LEU A 70 0.43 3.21 4.78
N ILE A 71 1.66 3.64 4.54
CA ILE A 71 2.83 2.75 4.60
C ILE A 71 3.87 3.29 5.57
N ARG A 72 4.54 2.39 6.26
CA ARG A 72 5.79 2.68 6.98
C ARG A 72 6.95 2.50 6.01
N VAL A 73 7.77 3.53 5.85
CA VAL A 73 8.98 3.47 5.04
C VAL A 73 10.03 2.63 5.78
N GLY A 74 10.38 1.49 5.20
CA GLY A 74 11.44 0.63 5.70
C GLY A 74 12.81 0.96 5.12
N ARG A 75 12.88 1.25 3.81
CA ARG A 75 14.12 1.62 3.13
C ARG A 75 13.85 2.56 1.94
N VAL A 76 14.78 3.47 1.65
CA VAL A 76 14.77 4.26 0.41
C VAL A 76 15.96 3.84 -0.45
N LEU A 77 15.70 3.44 -1.69
CA LEU A 77 16.73 3.15 -2.69
C LEU A 77 17.04 4.44 -3.46
N THR A 78 18.28 4.91 -3.31
CA THR A 78 18.80 6.12 -3.96
C THR A 78 19.89 5.82 -4.99
N ASN A 79 20.45 4.61 -4.96
CA ASN A 79 21.52 4.20 -5.86
C ASN A 79 20.95 3.80 -7.23
N GLU A 80 21.67 4.16 -8.30
CA GLU A 80 21.22 3.96 -9.69
C GLU A 80 20.90 2.50 -10.00
N SER A 81 21.78 1.56 -9.65
CA SER A 81 21.59 0.15 -10.00
C SER A 81 20.29 -0.45 -9.41
N PRO A 82 20.02 -0.38 -8.08
CA PRO A 82 18.76 -0.84 -7.52
C PRO A 82 17.51 -0.15 -8.08
N ILE A 83 17.60 1.16 -8.40
CA ILE A 83 16.50 1.89 -9.04
C ILE A 83 16.23 1.33 -10.44
N GLN A 84 17.27 1.13 -11.25
CA GLN A 84 17.14 0.58 -12.60
C GLN A 84 16.57 -0.84 -12.59
N GLU A 85 16.96 -1.67 -11.62
CA GLU A 85 16.39 -3.01 -11.44
C GLU A 85 14.89 -2.97 -11.12
N ALA A 86 14.48 -2.09 -10.19
CA ALA A 86 13.07 -1.90 -9.85
C ALA A 86 12.25 -1.42 -11.06
N LEU A 87 12.77 -0.45 -11.82
CA LEU A 87 12.11 0.07 -13.02
C LEU A 87 12.04 -0.98 -14.15
N LYS A 88 13.06 -1.83 -14.31
CA LYS A 88 13.02 -2.97 -15.24
C LYS A 88 11.94 -3.96 -14.81
N LEU A 89 11.80 -4.23 -13.52
CA LEU A 89 10.76 -5.11 -13.00
C LEU A 89 9.35 -4.52 -13.24
N GLU A 90 9.16 -3.23 -13.00
CA GLU A 90 7.92 -2.50 -13.32
C GLU A 90 7.51 -2.71 -14.79
N LYS A 91 8.45 -2.49 -15.73
CA LYS A 91 8.22 -2.71 -17.16
C LYS A 91 7.87 -4.14 -17.52
N ARG A 92 8.53 -5.13 -16.91
CA ARG A 92 8.23 -6.55 -17.14
C ARG A 92 6.85 -6.95 -16.60
N LYS A 93 6.43 -6.35 -15.49
CA LYS A 93 5.14 -6.61 -14.85
C LYS A 93 3.97 -5.92 -15.56
N GLY A 94 4.23 -4.85 -16.32
CA GLY A 94 3.22 -4.16 -17.12
C GLY A 94 2.32 -3.20 -16.33
N TYR A 95 2.64 -2.92 -15.07
CA TYR A 95 1.93 -1.94 -14.24
C TYR A 95 2.93 -1.13 -13.40
N PRO A 96 2.66 0.18 -13.17
CA PRO A 96 3.55 1.03 -12.41
C PRO A 96 3.60 0.66 -10.92
N MET A 97 4.75 0.84 -10.28
CA MET A 97 4.81 0.92 -8.83
C MET A 97 3.92 2.07 -8.35
N LEU A 98 3.25 1.88 -7.22
CA LEU A 98 2.36 2.91 -6.69
C LEU A 98 3.12 4.19 -6.30
N PRO A 99 2.54 5.37 -6.57
CA PRO A 99 3.17 6.63 -6.22
C PRO A 99 3.05 6.90 -4.72
N ILE A 100 4.09 7.50 -4.12
CA ILE A 100 3.91 8.22 -2.86
C ILE A 100 3.13 9.49 -3.15
N VAL A 101 2.01 9.65 -2.45
CA VAL A 101 1.10 10.80 -2.58
C VAL A 101 1.49 11.92 -1.62
N LYS A 102 1.89 11.57 -0.38
CA LYS A 102 2.25 12.54 0.66
C LYS A 102 3.02 11.88 1.79
N VAL A 103 3.93 12.61 2.43
CA VAL A 103 4.50 12.24 3.73
C VAL A 103 3.56 12.71 4.84
N VAL A 104 3.20 11.81 5.75
CA VAL A 104 2.38 12.16 6.92
C VAL A 104 3.25 12.86 7.96
N GLU A 105 3.00 14.15 8.14
CA GLU A 105 3.61 14.93 9.21
C GLU A 105 3.00 14.55 10.56
N ASN A 106 3.83 14.48 11.60
CA ASN A 106 3.42 14.21 12.98
C ASN A 106 2.49 12.99 13.13
N PHE A 107 2.83 11.88 12.47
CA PHE A 107 2.06 10.64 12.58
C PHE A 107 1.88 10.21 14.04
N ASP A 108 0.63 10.19 14.50
CA ASP A 108 0.26 9.80 15.85
C ASP A 108 0.28 8.27 16.01
N VAL A 109 1.38 7.79 16.60
CA VAL A 109 1.57 6.35 16.86
C VAL A 109 0.53 5.84 17.86
N LEU A 110 0.15 6.63 18.86
CA LEU A 110 -0.85 6.20 19.86
C LEU A 110 -2.24 6.12 19.24
N GLY A 111 -2.59 7.11 18.41
CA GLY A 111 -3.79 7.09 17.58
C GLY A 111 -3.85 5.85 16.68
N PHE A 112 -2.73 5.48 16.05
CA PHE A 112 -2.65 4.25 15.25
C PHE A 112 -2.82 2.98 16.09
N MET A 113 -2.20 2.90 17.28
CA MET A 113 -2.40 1.76 18.18
C MET A 113 -3.86 1.62 18.61
N ASN A 114 -4.56 2.73 18.84
CA ASN A 114 -5.99 2.72 19.14
C ASN A 114 -6.82 2.18 17.95
N VAL A 115 -6.47 2.52 16.71
CA VAL A 115 -7.12 1.94 15.52
C VAL A 115 -6.98 0.41 15.51
N VAL A 116 -5.78 -0.11 15.80
CA VAL A 116 -5.53 -1.55 15.88
C VAL A 116 -6.34 -2.21 16.98
N GLU A 117 -6.39 -1.60 18.17
CA GLU A 117 -7.16 -2.12 19.31
C GLU A 117 -8.66 -2.15 19.01
N VAL A 118 -9.21 -1.07 18.45
CA VAL A 118 -10.63 -0.98 18.08
C VAL A 118 -10.98 -2.04 17.04
N PHE A 119 -10.15 -2.22 16.02
CA PHE A 119 -10.41 -3.24 15.00
C PHE A 119 -10.33 -4.66 15.58
N SER A 120 -9.39 -4.93 16.49
CA SER A 120 -9.32 -6.22 17.19
C SER A 120 -10.60 -6.51 18.01
N LYS A 121 -11.13 -5.50 18.71
CA LYS A 121 -12.41 -5.62 19.44
C LYS A 121 -13.57 -5.91 18.48
N TYR A 122 -13.64 -5.19 17.37
CA TYR A 122 -14.63 -5.44 16.31
C TYR A 122 -14.54 -6.86 15.75
N GLN A 123 -13.33 -7.37 15.47
CA GLN A 123 -13.15 -8.74 15.00
C GLN A 123 -13.67 -9.78 16.01
N ASN A 124 -13.42 -9.57 17.30
CA ASN A 124 -13.94 -10.45 18.35
C ASN A 124 -15.47 -10.44 18.39
N GLU A 125 -16.10 -9.25 18.32
CA GLU A 125 -17.56 -9.12 18.26
C GLU A 125 -18.14 -9.85 17.04
N LEU A 126 -17.55 -9.64 15.86
CA LEU A 126 -17.94 -10.31 14.62
C LEU A 126 -17.91 -11.84 14.78
N LEU A 127 -16.84 -12.40 15.37
CA LEU A 127 -16.70 -13.83 15.60
C LEU A 127 -17.77 -14.38 16.56
N GLU A 128 -18.10 -13.65 17.63
CA GLU A 128 -19.13 -14.07 18.57
C GLU A 128 -20.54 -14.05 17.95
N LEU A 129 -20.84 -13.04 17.13
CA LEU A 129 -22.09 -12.96 16.38
C LEU A 129 -22.21 -14.11 15.37
N GLN A 130 -21.15 -14.40 14.62
CA GLN A 130 -21.12 -15.51 13.67
C GLN A 130 -21.36 -16.88 14.36
N LYS A 131 -20.74 -17.12 15.52
CA LYS A 131 -20.99 -18.33 16.33
C LYS A 131 -22.46 -18.43 16.75
N SER A 132 -23.07 -17.32 17.12
CA SER A 132 -24.47 -17.25 17.54
C SER A 132 -25.43 -17.55 16.38
N VAL A 133 -25.16 -17.03 15.19
CA VAL A 133 -25.91 -17.35 13.96
C VAL A 133 -25.83 -18.85 13.65
N VAL A 134 -24.64 -19.46 13.71
CA VAL A 134 -24.46 -20.92 13.45
C VAL A 134 -25.22 -21.77 14.47
N LYS A 135 -25.22 -21.40 15.76
CA LYS A 135 -26.01 -22.10 16.80
C LYS A 135 -27.50 -22.02 16.51
N ASN A 136 -28.01 -20.86 16.09
CA ASN A 136 -29.42 -20.66 15.77
C ASN A 136 -29.86 -21.43 14.50
N LYS A 137 -28.99 -21.58 13.50
CA LYS A 137 -29.28 -22.37 12.29
C LYS A 137 -29.32 -23.88 12.54
N ARG A 138 -28.59 -24.41 13.54
CA ARG A 138 -28.68 -25.84 13.92
C ARG A 138 -30.02 -26.21 14.56
N GLY A 139 -30.84 -25.23 14.97
CA GLY A 139 -32.16 -25.43 15.58
C GLY A 139 -33.36 -25.07 14.71
N LYS A 140 -33.16 -24.56 13.47
CA LYS A 140 -34.25 -24.17 12.56
C LYS A 140 -34.10 -24.85 11.19
N LYS A 141 -35.19 -25.41 10.66
CA LYS A 141 -35.26 -25.77 9.22
C LYS A 141 -35.06 -24.49 8.38
N PRO A 142 -34.33 -24.55 7.26
CA PRO A 142 -34.04 -23.34 6.48
C PRO A 142 -35.32 -22.78 5.87
N ASN A 143 -35.64 -21.52 6.17
CA ASN A 143 -36.57 -20.71 5.36
C ASN A 143 -35.76 -20.03 4.24
N GLU A 144 -36.36 -19.96 3.05
CA GLU A 144 -35.69 -19.59 1.79
C GLU A 144 -35.14 -18.15 1.71
N GLU A 145 -35.37 -17.31 2.73
CA GLU A 145 -34.98 -15.89 2.76
C GLU A 145 -33.55 -15.61 3.27
N GLU A 146 -32.83 -16.59 3.85
CA GLU A 146 -31.45 -16.39 4.35
C GLU A 146 -30.35 -16.36 3.27
N LYS A 147 -30.71 -16.06 2.01
CA LYS A 147 -29.77 -16.00 0.88
C LYS A 147 -29.04 -14.66 0.72
N PHE A 148 -29.35 -13.64 1.51
CA PHE A 148 -28.71 -12.34 1.39
C PHE A 148 -27.59 -12.14 2.41
N GLU A 149 -26.44 -11.75 1.88
CA GLU A 149 -25.25 -11.21 2.56
C GLU A 149 -24.34 -12.22 3.28
N GLN A 150 -23.73 -13.11 2.49
CA GLN A 150 -22.30 -13.33 2.68
C GLN A 150 -21.60 -12.01 2.35
N VAL A 151 -21.38 -11.17 3.36
CA VAL A 151 -20.43 -10.07 3.23
C VAL A 151 -19.06 -10.72 3.11
N ASN A 152 -18.58 -10.86 1.87
CA ASN A 152 -17.18 -11.11 1.58
C ASN A 152 -16.39 -9.90 2.11
N LEU A 153 -16.03 -9.95 3.39
CA LEU A 153 -14.91 -9.18 3.89
C LEU A 153 -13.67 -10.03 3.65
N PHE A 154 -12.95 -9.61 2.60
CA PHE A 154 -11.65 -10.07 2.08
C PHE A 154 -11.71 -11.24 1.09
#